data_AF-A0A353PBI3-F1
#
_entry.id   AF-A0A353PBI3-F1
#
_cell.length_a   1.000
_cell.length_b   1.000
_cell.length_c   1.000
_cell.angle_alpha   90.00
_cell.angle_beta   90.00
_cell.angle_gamma   90.00
#
_symmetry.space_group_name_H-M   'P 1'
#
loop_
_entity.id
_entity.type
_entity.pdbx_description
1 polymer ?
#
loop_
_entity_poly.entity_id
_entity_poly.type
_entity_poly.pdbx_seq_one_letter_code
_entity_poly.pdbx_strand_id
1 'polypeptide(L)'
;MARNARSHHLTQGPQRTPNRALFRATGFTDTDFDKPVVGIANGFNTTAPCNMGLNTLAARADWALREAGAMPQRFGTIAVSGGVSMGTPGARYALVSREVVADSIETVCDGQLMDGLLAIGAGGSPSPTDSGASARPNRK
;
A
#
# COMPACT_ATOMS: atom_id res chain seq x y z
N MET A 1 -10.57 -14.12 17.56
CA MET A 1 -9.39 -14.46 16.73
C MET A 1 -8.50 -13.23 16.65
N ALA A 2 -7.19 -13.39 16.86
CA ALA A 2 -6.25 -12.30 16.69
C ALA A 2 -6.28 -11.84 15.22
N ARG A 3 -6.50 -10.54 14.98
CA ARG A 3 -6.62 -10.00 13.61
C ARG A 3 -5.26 -9.80 12.92
N ASN A 4 -4.15 -10.02 13.65
CA ASN A 4 -2.77 -9.80 13.22
C ASN A 4 -2.02 -11.10 12.81
N ALA A 5 -2.68 -11.98 12.05
CA ALA A 5 -2.19 -13.33 11.75
C ALA A 5 -0.83 -13.39 11.04
N ARG A 6 -0.42 -12.35 10.30
CA ARG A 6 0.89 -12.27 9.64
C ARG A 6 1.85 -11.37 10.42
N SER A 7 1.41 -10.18 10.81
CA SER A 7 2.31 -9.20 11.44
C SER A 7 2.76 -9.60 12.84
N HIS A 8 2.05 -10.52 13.51
CA HIS A 8 2.48 -11.06 14.81
C HIS A 8 3.90 -11.66 14.75
N HIS A 9 4.34 -12.18 13.60
CA HIS A 9 5.70 -12.69 13.41
C HIS A 9 6.78 -11.61 13.54
N LEU A 10 6.41 -10.33 13.36
CA LEU A 10 7.29 -9.18 13.51
C LEU A 10 7.10 -8.44 14.82
N THR A 11 5.95 -8.60 15.50
CA THR A 11 5.63 -7.83 16.71
C THR A 11 5.74 -8.65 17.99
N GLN A 12 5.51 -9.97 17.95
CA GLN A 12 5.35 -10.80 19.14
C GLN A 12 6.62 -11.54 19.58
N GLY A 13 6.76 -11.68 20.90
CA GLY A 13 7.83 -12.44 21.53
C GLY A 13 9.15 -11.67 21.74
N PRO A 14 10.03 -12.17 22.63
CA PRO A 14 11.28 -11.48 22.98
C PRO A 14 12.24 -11.32 21.79
N GLN A 15 12.26 -12.30 20.88
CA GLN A 15 13.14 -12.30 19.69
C GLN A 15 12.82 -11.18 18.70
N ARG A 16 11.62 -10.57 18.78
CA ARG A 16 11.20 -9.46 17.92
C ARG A 16 11.43 -8.08 18.52
N THR A 17 12.20 -8.00 19.61
CA THR A 17 12.64 -6.73 20.20
C THR A 17 13.29 -5.76 19.19
N PRO A 18 14.23 -6.18 18.31
CA PRO A 18 14.81 -5.25 17.33
C PRO A 18 13.76 -4.72 16.33
N ASN A 19 12.84 -5.59 15.88
CA ASN A 19 11.76 -5.20 14.97
C ASN A 19 10.85 -4.14 15.62
N ARG A 20 10.44 -4.37 16.88
CA ARG A 20 9.62 -3.40 17.63
C ARG A 20 10.35 -2.06 17.83
N ALA A 21 11.68 -2.07 18.00
CA ALA A 21 12.44 -0.82 18.09
C ALA A 21 12.33 0.01 16.79
N LEU A 22 12.43 -0.63 15.63
CA LEU A 22 12.23 0.03 14.33
C LEU A 22 10.79 0.52 14.15
N PHE A 23 9.80 -0.28 14.53
CA PHE A 23 8.39 0.14 14.46
C PHE A 23 8.07 1.33 15.37
N ARG A 24 8.71 1.44 16.54
CA ARG A 24 8.54 2.65 17.39
C ARG A 24 9.05 3.91 16.68
N ALA A 25 10.11 3.81 15.88
CA ALA A 25 10.59 4.94 15.08
C ALA A 25 9.61 5.36 13.96
N THR A 26 8.68 4.49 13.56
CA THR A 26 7.61 4.82 12.60
C THR A 26 6.27 5.15 13.26
N GLY A 27 6.26 5.32 14.59
CA GLY A 27 5.11 5.79 15.35
C GLY A 27 4.24 4.70 15.98
N PHE A 28 4.72 3.45 16.08
CA PHE A 28 4.05 2.44 16.92
C PHE A 28 4.23 2.78 18.40
N THR A 29 3.16 2.57 19.15
CA THR A 29 3.16 2.53 20.62
C THR A 29 3.00 1.09 21.10
N ASP A 30 3.15 0.87 22.40
CA ASP A 30 3.00 -0.48 22.98
C ASP A 30 1.61 -1.07 22.74
N THR A 31 0.59 -0.22 22.65
CA THR A 31 -0.80 -0.63 22.36
C THR A 31 -1.05 -1.02 20.90
N ASP A 32 -0.09 -0.78 20.00
CA ASP A 32 -0.25 -1.04 18.56
C ASP A 32 0.26 -2.43 18.14
N PHE A 33 1.10 -3.09 18.94
CA PHE A 33 1.74 -4.36 18.54
C PHE A 33 0.78 -5.55 18.42
N ASP A 34 -0.40 -5.44 19.02
CA ASP A 34 -1.47 -6.44 18.93
C ASP A 34 -2.50 -6.11 17.85
N LYS A 35 -2.41 -4.93 17.21
CA LYS A 35 -3.32 -4.51 16.14
C LYS A 35 -2.91 -5.15 14.80
N PRO A 36 -3.87 -5.41 13.89
CA PRO A 36 -3.54 -5.77 12.52
C PRO A 36 -2.78 -4.64 11.83
N VAL A 37 -1.65 -4.95 11.19
CA VAL A 37 -0.88 -4.00 10.40
C VAL A 37 -1.42 -4.00 8.97
N VAL A 38 -1.90 -2.85 8.50
CA VAL A 38 -2.52 -2.71 7.18
C VAL A 38 -1.67 -1.79 6.31
N GLY A 39 -1.21 -2.30 5.17
CA GLY A 39 -0.50 -1.51 4.18
C GLY A 39 -1.44 -0.57 3.43
N ILE A 40 -1.00 0.66 3.19
CA ILE A 40 -1.69 1.59 2.28
C ILE A 40 -0.72 1.89 1.13
N ALA A 41 -0.93 1.23 -0.01
CA ALA A 41 -0.16 1.46 -1.23
C ALA A 41 -0.71 2.71 -1.94
N ASN A 42 0.14 3.71 -2.14
CA ASN A 42 -0.26 5.00 -2.70
C ASN A 42 0.48 5.29 -4.00
N GLY A 43 -0.25 5.40 -5.11
CA GLY A 43 0.27 5.77 -6.42
C GLY A 43 0.47 7.27 -6.64
N PHE A 44 0.43 8.09 -5.58
CA PHE A 44 0.63 9.54 -5.68
C PHE A 44 1.92 9.88 -6.42
N ASN A 45 1.81 10.77 -7.39
CA ASN A 45 2.91 11.44 -8.04
C ASN A 45 2.41 12.71 -8.72
N THR A 46 3.36 13.51 -9.18
CA THR A 46 3.11 14.76 -9.92
C THR A 46 3.30 14.60 -11.43
N THR A 47 3.44 13.37 -11.93
CA THR A 47 3.66 13.12 -13.37
C THR A 47 2.35 13.15 -14.16
N ALA A 48 1.21 13.07 -13.48
CA ALA A 48 -0.12 13.20 -14.08
C ALA A 48 -1.15 13.75 -13.10
N PRO A 49 -2.12 14.58 -13.58
CA PRO A 49 -3.10 15.24 -12.72
C PRO A 49 -3.99 14.26 -11.96
N CYS A 50 -4.27 13.08 -12.54
CA CYS A 50 -5.09 12.06 -11.90
C CYS A 50 -4.47 11.47 -10.62
N ASN A 51 -3.14 11.54 -10.45
CA ASN A 51 -2.45 11.00 -9.28
C ASN A 51 -2.23 12.03 -8.16
N MET A 52 -2.36 13.33 -8.45
CA MET A 52 -2.01 14.40 -7.51
C MET A 52 -2.89 14.43 -6.26
N GLY A 53 -4.16 14.00 -6.37
CA GLY A 53 -5.10 13.97 -5.24
C GLY A 53 -4.96 12.76 -4.31
N LEU A 54 -4.15 11.76 -4.67
CA LEU A 54 -4.15 10.47 -3.97
C LEU A 54 -3.59 10.55 -2.54
N ASN A 55 -2.72 11.52 -2.25
CA ASN A 55 -2.23 11.73 -0.87
C ASN A 55 -3.34 12.08 0.12
N THR A 56 -4.35 12.85 -0.31
CA THR A 56 -5.51 13.17 0.54
C THR A 56 -6.34 11.92 0.83
N LEU A 57 -6.52 11.05 -0.16
CA LEU A 57 -7.20 9.77 0.01
C LEU A 57 -6.41 8.84 0.95
N ALA A 58 -5.10 8.75 0.77
CA ALA A 58 -4.22 7.97 1.64
C ALA A 58 -4.25 8.45 3.09
N ALA A 59 -4.30 9.77 3.33
CA ALA A 59 -4.44 10.32 4.67
C ALA A 59 -5.80 9.99 5.31
N ARG A 60 -6.89 10.04 4.54
CA ARG A 60 -8.23 9.63 5.03
C ARG A 60 -8.30 8.14 5.35
N ALA A 61 -7.67 7.31 4.51
CA ALA A 61 -7.57 5.87 4.75
C ALA A 61 -6.77 5.54 6.02
N ASP A 62 -5.65 6.23 6.25
CA ASP A 62 -4.83 6.09 7.47
C ASP A 62 -5.69 6.37 8.71
N TRP A 63 -6.41 7.49 8.71
CA TRP A 63 -7.31 7.85 9.79
C TRP A 63 -8.42 6.80 10.02
N ALA A 64 -9.11 6.38 8.96
CA ALA A 64 -10.20 5.41 9.06
C ALA A 64 -9.72 4.03 9.56
N LEU A 65 -8.53 3.59 9.16
CA LEU A 65 -7.94 2.33 9.64
C LEU A 65 -7.57 2.41 11.12
N ARG A 66 -7.07 3.56 11.59
CA ARG A 66 -6.81 3.78 13.02
C ARG A 66 -8.10 3.73 13.83
N GLU A 67 -9.17 4.37 13.37
CA GLU A 67 -10.49 4.29 14.02
C GLU A 67 -11.04 2.86 14.06
N ALA A 68 -10.80 2.08 13.02
CA ALA A 68 -11.16 0.67 12.97
C ALA A 68 -10.29 -0.25 13.85
N GLY A 69 -9.30 0.31 14.57
CA GLY A 69 -8.40 -0.43 15.46
C GLY A 69 -7.28 -1.18 14.74
N ALA A 70 -6.92 -0.78 13.52
CA ALA A 70 -5.75 -1.25 12.80
C ALA A 70 -4.56 -0.29 12.95
N MET A 71 -3.36 -0.76 12.60
CA MET A 71 -2.16 0.07 12.52
C MET A 71 -1.75 0.23 11.04
N PRO A 72 -2.10 1.36 10.39
CA PRO A 72 -1.78 1.58 8.99
C PRO A 72 -0.29 1.87 8.78
N GLN A 73 0.28 1.37 7.68
CA GLN A 73 1.62 1.73 7.19
C GLN A 73 1.52 2.17 5.73
N ARG A 74 1.74 3.45 5.47
CA ARG A 74 1.68 4.05 4.13
C ARG A 74 3.00 3.84 3.38
N PHE A 75 2.92 3.43 2.12
CA PHE A 75 4.07 3.31 1.23
C PHE A 75 3.72 3.70 -0.20
N GLY A 76 4.74 4.03 -0.99
CA GLY A 76 4.58 4.44 -2.39
C GLY A 76 4.62 3.27 -3.36
N THR A 77 3.89 3.38 -4.47
CA THR A 77 4.11 2.59 -5.68
C THR A 77 4.21 3.52 -6.90
N ILE A 78 4.76 3.03 -8.00
CA ILE A 78 4.91 3.81 -9.24
C ILE A 78 3.57 3.93 -9.96
N ALA A 79 3.42 4.93 -10.82
CA ALA A 79 2.33 4.96 -11.79
C ALA A 79 2.77 5.70 -13.05
N VAL A 80 2.32 5.20 -14.20
CA VAL A 80 2.57 5.80 -15.52
C VAL A 80 1.24 6.26 -16.10
N SER A 81 1.17 7.50 -16.55
CA SER A 81 -0.02 8.01 -17.24
C SER A 81 0.04 7.73 -18.73
N GLY A 82 -0.91 6.91 -19.20
CA GLY A 82 -1.13 6.70 -20.62
C GLY A 82 -1.49 8.00 -21.33
N GLY A 83 -2.23 8.90 -20.68
CA GLY A 83 -2.60 10.20 -21.26
C GLY A 83 -1.39 11.12 -21.50
N VAL A 84 -0.43 11.14 -20.58
CA VAL A 84 0.79 11.95 -20.73
C VAL A 84 1.79 11.32 -21.71
N SER A 85 1.88 10.00 -21.74
CA SER A 85 2.83 9.28 -22.60
C SER A 85 2.31 8.98 -24.02
N MET A 86 1.03 9.25 -24.29
CA MET A 86 0.36 8.96 -25.56
C MET A 86 1.11 9.58 -26.75
N GLY A 87 1.30 8.81 -27.83
CA GLY A 87 1.98 9.28 -29.04
C GLY A 87 3.50 9.39 -28.93
N THR A 88 4.11 8.99 -27.81
CA THR A 88 5.56 8.99 -27.60
C THR A 88 6.11 7.57 -27.45
N PRO A 89 7.44 7.35 -27.56
CA PRO A 89 8.05 6.06 -27.20
C PRO A 89 7.75 5.62 -25.76
N GLY A 90 7.36 6.54 -24.87
CA GLY A 90 6.96 6.26 -23.50
C GLY A 90 5.67 5.44 -23.39
N ALA A 91 4.78 5.49 -24.38
CA ALA A 91 3.52 4.75 -24.37
C ALA A 91 3.71 3.23 -24.21
N ARG A 92 4.86 2.70 -24.63
CA ARG A 92 5.22 1.27 -24.45
C ARG A 92 5.30 0.83 -22.99
N TYR A 93 5.51 1.78 -22.06
CA TYR A 93 5.62 1.48 -20.63
C TYR A 93 4.26 1.39 -19.93
N ALA A 94 3.16 1.78 -20.59
CA ALA A 94 1.83 1.78 -19.96
C ALA A 94 1.39 0.38 -19.50
N LEU A 95 1.59 -0.65 -20.34
CA LEU A 95 1.18 -2.02 -20.01
C LEU A 95 2.10 -2.68 -18.98
N VAL A 96 3.42 -2.59 -19.16
CA VAL A 96 4.39 -3.20 -18.22
C VAL A 96 4.32 -2.55 -16.83
N SER A 97 3.92 -1.28 -16.73
CA SER A 97 3.77 -0.61 -15.43
C SER A 97 2.79 -1.32 -14.49
N ARG A 98 1.79 -2.05 -15.02
CA ARG A 98 0.81 -2.78 -14.20
C ARG A 98 1.46 -3.90 -13.39
N GLU A 99 2.35 -4.67 -14.01
CA GLU A 99 3.07 -5.75 -13.33
C GLU A 99 4.08 -5.17 -12.33
N VAL A 100 4.79 -4.09 -12.70
CA VAL A 100 5.72 -3.41 -11.79
C VAL A 100 4.99 -2.88 -10.54
N VAL A 101 3.78 -2.33 -10.71
CA VAL A 101 2.95 -1.89 -9.59
C VAL A 101 2.55 -3.07 -8.71
N ALA A 102 2.02 -4.15 -9.31
CA ALA A 102 1.63 -5.34 -8.56
C ALA A 102 2.81 -5.93 -7.78
N ASP A 103 3.95 -6.14 -8.44
CA ASP A 103 5.17 -6.69 -7.84
C ASP A 103 5.68 -5.80 -6.71
N SER A 104 5.65 -4.46 -6.88
CA SER A 104 6.10 -3.55 -5.83
C SER A 104 5.21 -3.60 -4.58
N ILE A 105 3.90 -3.76 -4.76
CA ILE A 105 2.93 -3.87 -3.66
C ILE A 105 3.11 -5.21 -2.95
N GLU A 106 3.19 -6.31 -3.71
CA GLU A 106 3.43 -7.66 -3.17
C GLU A 106 4.75 -7.71 -2.38
N THR A 107 5.82 -7.15 -2.95
CA THR A 107 7.14 -7.09 -2.31
C THR A 107 7.08 -6.41 -0.94
N VAL A 108 6.38 -5.27 -0.82
CA VAL A 108 6.27 -4.56 0.46
C VAL A 108 5.37 -5.31 1.43
N CYS A 109 4.18 -5.73 0.99
CA CYS A 109 3.20 -6.36 1.87
C CYS A 109 3.70 -7.71 2.42
N ASP A 110 4.32 -8.53 1.58
CA ASP A 110 4.83 -9.83 2.00
C ASP A 110 6.17 -9.71 2.72
N GLY A 111 7.06 -8.81 2.26
CA GLY A 111 8.32 -8.52 2.94
C GLY A 111 8.13 -7.96 4.35
N GLN A 112 7.03 -7.24 4.60
CA GLN A 112 6.66 -6.72 5.92
C GLN A 112 5.53 -7.50 6.61
N LEU A 113 5.16 -8.66 6.08
CA LEU A 113 4.13 -9.55 6.66
C LEU A 113 2.85 -8.81 7.08
N MET A 114 2.37 -7.89 6.24
CA MET A 114 1.18 -7.09 6.52
C MET A 114 -0.07 -7.97 6.53
N ASP A 115 -1.00 -7.68 7.44
CA ASP A 115 -2.25 -8.44 7.60
C ASP A 115 -3.32 -8.07 6.58
N GLY A 116 -3.19 -6.88 5.98
CA GLY A 116 -4.10 -6.40 4.95
C GLY A 116 -3.46 -5.32 4.09
N LEU A 117 -4.15 -4.96 3.02
CA LEU A 117 -3.72 -3.97 2.05
C LEU A 117 -4.92 -3.13 1.58
N LEU A 118 -4.70 -1.83 1.49
CA LEU A 118 -5.54 -0.89 0.77
C LEU A 118 -4.70 -0.24 -0.34
N ALA A 119 -5.04 -0.51 -1.60
CA ALA A 119 -4.35 0.09 -2.75
C ALA A 119 -5.12 1.30 -3.28
N ILE A 120 -4.42 2.43 -3.42
CA ILE A 120 -4.94 3.70 -3.90
C ILE A 120 -4.20 4.07 -5.18
N GLY A 121 -4.90 4.03 -6.31
CA GLY A 121 -4.39 4.41 -7.62
C GLY A 121 -5.44 5.19 -8.41
N ALA A 122 -5.00 5.96 -9.40
CA ALA A 122 -5.92 6.62 -10.31
C ALA A 122 -6.33 5.64 -11.42
N GLY A 123 -7.63 5.36 -11.53
CA GLY A 123 -8.19 4.56 -12.61
C GLY A 123 -7.94 5.22 -13.97
N GLY A 124 -7.39 4.48 -14.93
CA GLY A 124 -7.05 4.98 -16.26
C GLY A 124 -8.22 4.95 -17.25
N SER A 125 -9.37 5.55 -16.93
CA SER A 125 -10.48 5.85 -17.87
C SER A 125 -11.61 6.62 -17.14
N PRO A 126 -12.36 7.54 -17.78
CA PRO A 126 -13.54 8.15 -17.18
C PRO A 126 -14.74 7.18 -16.99
N SER A 127 -14.60 5.90 -17.35
CA SER A 127 -15.62 4.87 -17.11
C SER A 127 -15.53 4.29 -15.69
N PRO A 128 -16.67 4.00 -15.03
CA PRO A 128 -16.75 3.62 -13.60
C PRO A 128 -16.18 2.24 -13.24
N THR A 129 -15.43 1.59 -14.14
CA THR A 129 -15.00 0.18 -14.02
C THR A 129 -13.57 -0.01 -13.49
N ASP A 130 -12.71 1.01 -13.48
CA ASP A 130 -11.28 0.85 -13.13
C ASP A 130 -10.95 1.28 -11.69
N SER A 131 -11.88 1.01 -10.77
CA SER A 131 -11.65 1.15 -9.33
C SER A 131 -11.03 -0.15 -8.80
N GLY A 132 -9.72 -0.32 -8.96
CA GLY A 132 -9.03 -1.40 -8.25
C GLY A 132 -7.74 -1.85 -8.93
N ALA A 133 -6.61 -1.43 -8.37
CA ALA A 133 -5.46 -2.32 -8.37
C ALA A 133 -5.90 -3.58 -7.57
N SER A 134 -6.36 -4.61 -8.28
CA SER A 134 -6.62 -5.91 -7.67
C SER A 134 -5.27 -6.48 -7.24
N ALA A 135 -4.94 -6.35 -5.96
CA ALA A 135 -3.85 -7.10 -5.37
C ALA A 135 -4.10 -8.60 -5.64
N ARG A 136 -3.12 -9.28 -6.22
CA ARG A 136 -3.21 -10.73 -6.40
C ARG A 136 -3.24 -11.36 -5.00
N PRO A 137 -4.22 -12.20 -4.65
CA PRO A 137 -4.18 -12.91 -3.39
C PRO A 137 -3.00 -13.88 -3.39
N ASN A 138 -2.11 -13.67 -2.41
CA ASN A 138 -1.11 -14.57 -1.83
C ASN A 138 -0.84 -15.86 -2.64
N ARG A 139 0.27 -15.92 -3.38
CA ARG A 139 0.82 -17.20 -3.82
C ARG A 139 1.27 -17.96 -2.58
N LYS A 140 0.68 -19.13 -2.38
CA LYS A 140 1.10 -20.11 -1.37
C LYS A 140 2.54 -20.56 -1.60
#